data_AF-A0A0F7FAF5-F1
#
_entry.id   AF-A0A0F7FAF5-F1
#
_cell.length_a   1.000
_cell.length_b   1.000
_cell.length_c   1.000
_cell.angle_alpha   90.00
_cell.angle_beta   90.00
_cell.angle_gamma   90.00
#
_symmetry.space_group_name_H-M   'P 1'
#
loop_
_entity.id
_entity.type
_entity.pdbx_description
1 polymer ?
#
loop_
_entity_poly.entity_id
_entity_poly.type
_entity_poly.pdbx_seq_one_letter_code
_entity_poly.pdbx_strand_id
1 'polypeptide(L)'
;MHVVHELRIEDEKVLESVSIYDTAASMKPRETLPRSYGIELLRDPVLCAVESLAIGAGVAQNIDKKAAITFRSNIPGAAELFAEEWARR
;
A
#
# COMPACT_ATOMS: atom_id res chain seq x y z
N MET A 1 1.88 -16.22 3.06
CA MET A 1 1.20 -15.16 2.30
C MET A 1 2.10 -13.94 2.19
N HIS A 2 2.05 -13.24 1.07
CA HIS A 2 2.80 -12.02 0.82
C HIS A 2 1.87 -10.93 0.32
N VAL A 3 1.93 -9.74 0.89
CA VAL A 3 1.07 -8.63 0.50
C VAL A 3 1.93 -7.49 -0.02
N VAL A 4 1.66 -7.07 -1.24
CA VAL A 4 2.34 -5.94 -1.88
C VAL A 4 1.38 -4.78 -1.93
N HIS A 5 1.80 -3.67 -1.33
CA HIS A 5 1.13 -2.39 -1.40
C HIS A 5 1.89 -1.48 -2.32
N GLU A 6 1.17 -0.88 -3.25
CA GLU A 6 1.77 0.01 -4.24
C GLU A 6 0.99 1.31 -4.32
N LEU A 7 1.75 2.40 -4.26
CA LEU A 7 1.25 3.76 -4.40
C LEU A 7 2.01 4.45 -5.53
N ARG A 8 1.29 4.98 -6.52
CA ARG A 8 1.90 5.72 -7.61
C ARG A 8 1.17 7.02 -7.86
N ILE A 9 1.93 8.08 -8.13
CA ILE A 9 1.41 9.29 -8.77
C ILE A 9 1.68 9.20 -10.27
N GLU A 10 0.62 9.36 -11.07
CA GLU A 10 0.65 9.37 -12.54
C GLU A 10 -0.47 10.27 -13.05
N ASP A 11 -0.17 11.18 -13.99
CA ASP A 11 -1.14 12.07 -14.65
C ASP A 11 -2.14 12.75 -13.70
N GLU A 12 -1.63 13.41 -12.65
CA GLU A 12 -2.42 14.09 -11.61
C GLU A 12 -3.35 13.19 -10.79
N LYS A 13 -3.16 11.87 -10.87
CA LYS A 13 -3.89 10.89 -10.07
C LYS A 13 -2.97 10.16 -9.12
N VAL A 14 -3.54 9.77 -7.99
CA VAL A 14 -2.98 8.76 -7.12
C VAL A 14 -3.61 7.43 -7.48
N LEU A 15 -2.74 6.48 -7.80
CA LEU A 15 -3.06 5.08 -8.07
C LEU A 15 -2.58 4.28 -6.87
N GLU A 16 -3.52 3.64 -6.17
CA GLU A 16 -3.24 2.75 -5.06
C GLU A 16 -3.64 1.34 -5.44
N SER A 17 -2.83 0.35 -5.04
CA SER A 17 -3.26 -1.05 -5.10
C SER A 17 -2.72 -1.86 -3.93
N VAL A 18 -3.57 -2.77 -3.45
CA VAL A 18 -3.20 -3.82 -2.50
C VAL A 18 -3.32 -5.15 -3.22
N SER A 19 -2.20 -5.85 -3.36
CA SER A 19 -2.11 -7.13 -4.06
C SER A 19 -1.70 -8.24 -3.09
N ILE A 20 -2.52 -9.28 -2.99
CA ILE A 20 -2.31 -10.42 -2.10
C ILE A 20 -1.79 -11.59 -2.93
N TYR A 21 -0.63 -12.11 -2.54
CA TYR A 21 0.02 -13.26 -3.15
C TYR A 21 0.05 -14.41 -2.15
N ASP A 22 -0.15 -15.64 -2.62
CA ASP A 22 -0.06 -16.82 -1.76
C ASP A 22 1.36 -16.95 -1.18
N THR A 23 2.38 -16.65 -2.00
CA THR A 23 3.80 -16.61 -1.62
C THR A 23 4.55 -15.47 -2.30
N ALA A 24 5.72 -15.08 -1.78
CA ALA A 24 6.57 -14.05 -2.41
C ALA A 24 7.13 -14.44 -3.78
N ALA A 25 7.17 -15.75 -4.10
CA ALA A 25 7.58 -16.26 -5.41
C ALA A 25 6.43 -16.31 -6.43
N SER A 26 5.20 -15.99 -6.01
CA SER A 26 4.03 -16.04 -6.89
C SER A 26 4.12 -14.95 -7.95
N MET A 27 4.02 -15.33 -9.23
CA MET A 27 4.09 -14.37 -10.34
C MET A 27 2.83 -13.49 -10.49
N LYS A 28 1.70 -13.93 -9.94
CA LYS A 28 0.42 -13.21 -10.01
C LYS A 28 -0.21 -13.15 -8.63
N PRO A 29 -0.87 -12.02 -8.30
CA PRO A 29 -1.64 -11.94 -7.07
C PRO A 29 -2.88 -12.81 -7.18
N ARG A 30 -3.26 -13.42 -6.06
CA ARG A 30 -4.57 -14.06 -5.88
C ARG A 30 -5.69 -13.04 -5.99
N GLU A 31 -5.45 -11.85 -5.46
CA GLU A 31 -6.43 -10.76 -5.40
C GLU A 31 -5.71 -9.41 -5.46
N THR A 32 -6.27 -8.47 -6.21
CA THR A 32 -5.80 -7.08 -6.26
C THR A 32 -6.98 -6.15 -6.06
N LEU A 33 -6.80 -5.18 -5.16
CA LEU A 33 -7.80 -4.18 -4.82
C LEU A 33 -7.27 -2.80 -5.26
N PRO A 34 -7.54 -2.39 -6.52
CA PRO A 34 -7.07 -1.11 -7.03
C PRO A 34 -8.01 0.04 -6.65
N ARG A 35 -7.44 1.23 -6.45
CA ARG A 35 -8.17 2.48 -6.23
C ARG A 35 -7.48 3.63 -6.94
N SER A 36 -8.26 4.63 -7.36
CA SER A 36 -7.75 5.81 -8.05
C SER A 36 -8.50 7.06 -7.61
N TYR A 37 -7.75 8.12 -7.34
CA TYR A 37 -8.26 9.40 -6.87
C TYR A 37 -7.48 10.54 -7.53
N GLY A 38 -8.11 11.69 -7.75
CA GLY A 38 -7.40 12.91 -8.15
C GLY A 38 -6.48 13.42 -7.04
N ILE A 39 -5.27 13.88 -7.37
CA ILE A 39 -4.30 14.43 -6.40
C ILE A 39 -4.88 15.60 -5.63
N GLU A 40 -5.73 16.41 -6.27
CA GLU A 40 -6.39 17.56 -5.69
C GLU A 40 -7.33 17.21 -4.51
N LEU A 41 -7.76 15.95 -4.43
CA LEU A 41 -8.57 15.44 -3.31
C LEU A 41 -7.72 15.14 -2.07
N LEU A 42 -6.40 15.10 -2.21
CA LEU A 42 -5.48 14.86 -1.12
C LEU A 42 -4.94 16.20 -0.63
N ARG A 43 -5.43 16.66 0.53
CA ARG A 43 -4.87 17.84 1.21
C ARG A 43 -3.37 17.67 1.50
N ASP A 44 -2.96 16.43 1.79
CA ASP A 44 -1.58 15.98 1.83
C ASP A 44 -1.52 14.58 1.18
N PRO A 45 -1.01 14.46 -0.05
CA PRO A 45 -0.96 13.20 -0.78
C PRO A 45 -0.09 12.13 -0.11
N VAL A 46 0.88 12.54 0.70
CA VAL A 46 1.76 11.63 1.41
C VAL A 46 1.04 11.07 2.64
N LEU A 47 0.40 11.93 3.44
CA LEU A 47 -0.29 11.51 4.65
C LEU A 47 -1.49 10.60 4.35
N CYS A 48 -2.33 10.97 3.38
CA CYS A 48 -3.49 10.16 2.99
C CYS A 48 -3.09 8.82 2.40
N ALA A 49 -1.96 8.77 1.69
CA ALA A 49 -1.44 7.49 1.21
C ALA A 49 -0.96 6.62 2.38
N VAL A 50 -0.23 7.17 3.34
CA VAL A 50 0.19 6.44 4.55
C VAL A 50 -1.02 5.90 5.33
N GLU A 51 -2.10 6.67 5.45
CA GLU A 51 -3.35 6.22 6.07
C GLU A 51 -4.01 5.07 5.30
N SER A 52 -4.10 5.17 3.97
CA SER A 52 -4.65 4.10 3.12
C SER A 52 -3.79 2.83 3.17
N LEU A 53 -2.47 3.00 3.29
CA LEU A 53 -1.51 1.91 3.46
C LEU A 53 -1.66 1.21 4.80
N ALA A 54 -1.92 1.94 5.88
CA ALA A 54 -2.25 1.35 7.18
C ALA A 54 -3.54 0.51 7.12
N ILE A 55 -4.53 0.92 6.31
CA ILE A 55 -5.77 0.16 6.11
C ILE A 55 -5.48 -1.16 5.41
N GLY A 56 -4.76 -1.17 4.29
CA GLY A 56 -4.49 -2.43 3.59
C GLY A 56 -3.54 -3.36 4.37
N ALA A 57 -2.62 -2.82 5.18
CA ALA A 57 -1.77 -3.62 6.07
C ALA A 57 -2.61 -4.28 7.18
N GLY A 58 -3.66 -3.58 7.64
CA GLY A 58 -4.70 -4.16 8.51
C GLY A 58 -5.49 -5.29 7.83
N VAL A 59 -5.82 -5.15 6.54
CA VAL A 59 -6.46 -6.24 5.76
C VAL A 59 -5.53 -7.46 5.67
N ALA A 60 -4.23 -7.25 5.46
CA ALA A 60 -3.24 -8.35 5.44
C ALA A 60 -3.19 -9.10 6.78
N GLN A 61 -3.15 -8.39 7.91
CA GLN A 61 -3.14 -8.99 9.25
C GLN A 61 -4.44 -9.76 9.57
N ASN A 62 -5.58 -9.33 9.04
CA ASN A 62 -6.86 -10.04 9.20
C ASN A 62 -6.87 -11.39 8.47
N ILE A 63 -6.10 -11.52 7.39
CA ILE A 63 -6.01 -12.76 6.60
C ILE A 63 -4.91 -13.67 7.17
N ASP A 64 -3.74 -13.12 7.51
CA ASP A 64 -2.63 -13.86 8.12
C ASP A 64 -1.74 -12.90 8.92
N LYS A 65 -1.68 -13.09 10.25
CA LYS A 65 -0.86 -12.25 11.16
C LYS A 65 0.64 -12.34 10.87
N LYS A 66 1.10 -13.34 10.13
CA LYS A 66 2.51 -13.52 9.72
C LYS A 66 2.76 -13.13 8.27
N ALA A 67 1.78 -12.52 7.59
CA ALA A 67 1.95 -12.06 6.22
C ALA A 67 3.12 -11.07 6.10
N ALA A 68 4.04 -11.35 5.17
CA ALA A 68 5.10 -10.40 4.85
C ALA A 68 4.50 -9.26 4.03
N ILE A 69 4.68 -8.01 4.49
CA ILE A 69 4.18 -6.81 3.83
C ILE A 69 5.35 -6.13 3.11
N THR A 70 5.16 -5.78 1.83
CA THR A 70 6.11 -4.97 1.07
C THR A 70 5.40 -3.73 0.56
N PHE A 71 6.00 -2.59 0.82
CA PHE A 71 5.53 -1.30 0.32
C PHE A 71 6.38 -0.84 -0.86
N ARG A 72 5.72 -0.27 -1.87
CA ARG A 72 6.34 0.31 -3.07
C ARG A 72 5.69 1.65 -3.37
N SER A 73 6.50 2.66 -3.64
CA SER A 73 6.01 3.97 -4.04
C SER A 73 6.97 4.69 -4.97
N ASN A 74 6.42 5.51 -5.88
CA ASN A 74 7.20 6.50 -6.64
C ASN A 74 7.20 7.90 -6.00
N ILE A 75 6.49 8.06 -4.88
CA ILE A 75 6.44 9.31 -4.11
C ILE A 75 7.63 9.36 -3.14
N PRO A 76 8.49 10.38 -3.21
CA PRO A 76 9.63 10.53 -2.30
C PRO A 76 9.18 10.58 -0.83
N GLY A 77 9.85 9.83 0.05
CA GLY A 77 9.60 9.85 1.50
C GLY A 77 8.40 9.00 1.98
N ALA A 78 7.55 8.52 1.07
CA ALA A 78 6.36 7.75 1.45
C ALA A 78 6.72 6.38 2.06
N ALA A 79 7.84 5.78 1.66
CA ALA A 79 8.25 4.46 2.16
C ALA A 79 8.81 4.55 3.58
N GLU A 80 9.60 5.58 3.85
CA GLU A 80 10.14 5.91 5.15
C GLU A 80 9.02 6.22 6.14
N LEU A 81 8.06 7.08 5.76
CA LEU A 81 6.90 7.40 6.58
C LEU A 81 6.00 6.19 6.86
N PHE A 82 5.79 5.32 5.86
CA PHE A 82 5.05 4.07 6.09
C PHE A 82 5.78 3.16 7.08
N ALA A 83 7.09 3.00 6.95
CA ALA A 83 7.88 2.18 7.87
C ALA A 83 7.82 2.74 9.30
N GLU A 84 7.88 4.06 9.47
CA GLU A 84 7.73 4.74 10.76
C GLU A 84 6.35 4.53 11.39
N GLU A 85 5.27 4.76 10.64
CA GLU A 85 3.90 4.58 11.13
C GLU A 85 3.57 3.10 11.41
N TRP A 86 4.11 2.18 10.62
CA TRP A 86 3.95 0.75 10.86
C TRP A 86 4.68 0.32 12.13
N ALA A 87 5.91 0.79 12.36
CA ALA A 87 6.68 0.46 13.55
C ALA A 87 6.08 1.03 14.85
N ARG A 88 5.23 2.07 14.76
CA ARG A 88 4.51 2.66 15.90
C ARG A 88 3.29 1.84 16.34
N ARG A 89 2.84 0.87 15.55
CA ARG A 89 1.68 0.00 15.84
C ARG A 89 2.10 -1.31 16.48
#